data_AF-G3I259-F1
#
_entry.id   AF-G3I259-F1
#
_cell.length_a   1.000
_cell.length_b   1.000
_cell.length_c   1.000
_cell.angle_alpha   90.00
_cell.angle_beta   90.00
_cell.angle_gamma   90.00
#
_symmetry.space_group_name_H-M   'P 1'
#
loop_
_entity.id
_entity.type
_entity.pdbx_description
1 polymer ?
#
loop_
_entity_poly.entity_id
_entity_poly.type
_entity_poly.pdbx_seq_one_letter_code
_entity_poly.pdbx_strand_id
1 'polypeptide(L)'
;MRPLALRTGLVIGVLSGLCYALLYPGLSGAFTYLVGVYVALISFMGWRAMAGLRLVGAAWRWTELAAGSGALLFIISDLTIALNKFCFPVPYSRALIMSTYYAAQMLIALSAVESREPVEDYRLSKAN
;
A
#
# COMPACT_ATOMS: atom_id res chain seq x y z
N MET A 1 -19.39 1.12 -6.84
CA MET A 1 -18.30 0.76 -5.89
C MET A 1 -18.69 -0.56 -5.25
N ARG A 2 -17.88 -1.63 -5.32
CA ARG A 2 -18.13 -2.83 -4.50
C ARG A 2 -17.57 -2.53 -3.11
N PRO A 3 -18.41 -2.23 -2.11
CA PRO A 3 -18.00 -1.43 -0.95
C PRO A 3 -17.02 -2.15 -0.02
N LEU A 4 -16.99 -3.48 -0.04
CA LEU A 4 -16.15 -4.26 0.88
C LEU A 4 -15.05 -5.08 0.21
N ALA A 5 -15.12 -5.41 -1.09
CA ALA A 5 -14.14 -6.26 -1.79
C ALA A 5 -13.61 -7.44 -0.92
N LEU A 6 -14.48 -8.16 -0.21
CA LEU A 6 -14.14 -9.10 0.87
C LEU A 6 -13.00 -10.09 0.55
N ARG A 7 -12.90 -10.51 -0.72
CA ARG A 7 -11.83 -11.41 -1.18
C ARG A 7 -10.45 -10.78 -1.07
N THR A 8 -10.28 -9.52 -1.46
CA THR A 8 -8.95 -8.90 -1.61
C THR A 8 -8.24 -8.78 -0.28
N GLY A 9 -8.96 -8.45 0.80
CA GLY A 9 -8.28 -8.42 2.07
C GLY A 9 -8.55 -9.57 3.02
N LEU A 10 -9.35 -10.57 2.64
CA LEU A 10 -9.10 -11.91 3.18
C LEU A 10 -7.67 -12.33 2.79
N VAL A 11 -7.27 -12.12 1.53
CA VAL A 11 -5.89 -12.38 1.07
C VAL A 11 -4.88 -11.53 1.84
N ILE A 12 -5.09 -10.22 1.97
CA ILE A 12 -4.17 -9.34 2.72
C ILE A 12 -4.13 -9.70 4.20
N GLY A 13 -5.26 -10.06 4.81
CA GLY A 13 -5.34 -10.49 6.20
C GLY A 13 -4.55 -11.78 6.45
N VAL A 14 -4.71 -12.79 5.59
CA VAL A 14 -3.94 -14.04 5.65
C VAL A 14 -2.45 -13.77 5.48
N LEU A 15 -2.07 -12.98 4.47
CA LEU A 15 -0.66 -12.63 4.22
C LEU A 15 -0.05 -11.88 5.41
N SER A 16 -0.79 -10.94 5.99
CA SER A 16 -0.33 -10.14 7.13
C SER A 16 -0.23 -10.98 8.41
N GLY A 17 -1.17 -11.92 8.61
CA GLY A 17 -1.09 -12.91 9.68
C GLY A 17 0.13 -13.81 9.55
N LEU A 18 0.46 -14.25 8.33
CA LEU A 18 1.68 -15.02 8.06
C LEU A 18 2.95 -14.20 8.35
N CYS A 19 3.02 -12.94 7.90
CA CYS A 19 4.13 -12.05 8.22
C CYS A 19 4.28 -11.82 9.73
N TYR A 20 3.18 -11.62 10.46
CA TYR A 20 3.22 -11.47 11.91
C TYR A 20 3.68 -12.75 12.61
N ALA A 21 3.24 -13.92 12.16
CA ALA A 21 3.69 -15.21 12.68
C ALA A 21 5.20 -15.42 12.50
N LEU A 22 5.79 -14.91 11.40
CA LEU A 22 7.24 -14.94 11.19
C LEU A 22 8.00 -14.00 12.14
N LEU A 23 7.40 -12.85 12.51
CA LEU A 23 7.99 -11.89 13.44
C LEU A 23 7.82 -12.30 14.92
N TYR A 24 6.77 -13.07 15.23
CA TYR A 24 6.40 -13.48 16.59
C TYR A 24 7.55 -14.06 17.44
N PRO A 25 8.42 -14.95 16.91
CA PRO A 25 9.54 -15.49 17.68
C PRO A 25 10.58 -14.44 18.11
N GLY A 26 10.69 -13.32 17.38
CA GLY A 26 11.63 -12.22 17.65
C GLY A 26 11.04 -11.10 18.50
N LEU A 27 9.74 -11.16 18.83
CA LEU A 27 9.03 -10.13 19.57
C LEU A 27 9.00 -10.46 21.07
N SER A 28 9.32 -9.49 21.91
CA SER A 28 9.28 -9.64 23.37
C SER A 28 8.56 -8.47 24.05
N GLY A 29 7.82 -8.80 25.13
CA GLY A 29 7.14 -7.82 25.98
C GLY A 29 6.11 -6.96 25.23
N ALA A 30 6.22 -5.63 25.39
CA ALA A 30 5.29 -4.67 24.81
C ALA A 30 5.33 -4.62 23.27
N PHE A 31 6.45 -5.00 22.65
CA PHE A 31 6.58 -4.94 21.19
C PHE A 31 5.64 -5.92 20.46
N THR A 32 5.26 -7.03 21.09
CA THR A 32 4.31 -8.00 20.51
C THR A 32 2.95 -7.35 20.20
N TYR A 33 2.45 -6.53 21.13
CA TYR A 33 1.19 -5.81 20.97
C TYR A 33 1.34 -4.63 19.98
N LEU A 34 2.40 -3.84 20.12
CA LEU A 34 2.65 -2.68 19.26
C LEU A 34 2.80 -3.08 17.78
N VAL A 35 3.59 -4.12 17.51
CA VAL A 35 3.77 -4.63 16.15
C VAL A 35 2.49 -5.25 15.62
N GLY A 36 1.71 -5.95 16.46
CA GLY A 36 0.41 -6.50 16.05
C GLY A 36 -0.57 -5.41 15.61
N VAL A 37 -0.70 -4.34 16.39
CA VAL A 37 -1.53 -3.18 16.04
C VAL A 37 -1.02 -2.50 14.77
N TYR A 38 0.29 -2.33 14.64
CA TYR A 38 0.90 -1.70 13.47
C TYR A 38 0.67 -2.51 12.18
N VAL A 39 0.87 -3.83 12.24
CA VAL A 39 0.57 -4.74 11.12
C VAL A 39 -0.90 -4.58 10.72
N ALA A 40 -1.85 -4.59 11.66
CA ALA A 40 -3.26 -4.41 11.35
C ALA A 40 -3.55 -3.07 10.64
N LEU A 41 -2.92 -1.97 11.05
CA LEU A 41 -3.07 -0.66 10.40
C LEU A 41 -2.56 -0.67 8.95
N ILE A 42 -1.37 -1.22 8.73
CA ILE A 42 -0.78 -1.33 7.39
C ILE A 42 -1.58 -2.27 6.50
N SER A 43 -2.04 -3.41 7.02
CA SER A 43 -2.91 -4.34 6.30
C SER A 43 -4.22 -3.67 5.89
N PHE A 44 -4.79 -2.85 6.76
CA PHE A 44 -6.01 -2.10 6.46
C PHE A 44 -5.77 -1.07 5.35
N MET A 45 -4.65 -0.34 5.39
CA MET A 45 -4.25 0.58 4.32
C MET A 45 -4.12 -0.17 2.98
N GLY A 46 -3.40 -1.30 2.96
CA GLY A 46 -3.23 -2.15 1.78
C GLY A 46 -4.57 -2.69 1.26
N TRP A 47 -5.47 -3.10 2.15
CA TRP A 47 -6.83 -3.50 1.80
C TRP A 47 -7.52 -2.40 1.02
N ARG A 48 -7.56 -1.19 1.58
CA ARG A 48 -8.30 -0.07 0.99
C ARG A 48 -7.74 0.34 -0.37
N ALA A 49 -6.42 0.34 -0.53
CA ALA A 49 -5.78 0.60 -1.82
C ALA A 49 -6.18 -0.44 -2.88
N MET A 50 -6.13 -1.73 -2.53
CA MET A 50 -6.46 -2.83 -3.45
C MET A 50 -7.97 -2.97 -3.72
N ALA A 51 -8.82 -2.62 -2.74
CA ALA A 51 -10.28 -2.59 -2.92
C ALA A 51 -10.73 -1.45 -3.85
N GLY A 52 -9.91 -0.40 -3.98
CA GLY A 52 -10.11 0.69 -4.94
C GLY A 52 -9.78 0.29 -6.38
N LEU A 53 -8.97 -0.76 -6.58
CA LEU A 53 -8.49 -1.21 -7.90
C LEU A 53 -9.64 -1.83 -8.73
N ARG A 54 -10.11 -1.12 -9.75
CA ARG A 54 -11.12 -1.63 -10.69
C ARG A 54 -10.44 -2.33 -11.85
N LEU A 55 -10.02 -3.58 -11.62
CA LEU A 55 -9.39 -4.40 -12.67
C LEU A 55 -10.37 -4.91 -13.75
N VAL A 56 -11.68 -4.74 -13.56
CA VAL A 56 -12.71 -5.28 -14.47
C VAL A 56 -13.41 -4.14 -15.21
N GLY A 57 -13.03 -3.97 -16.49
CA GLY A 57 -13.71 -3.10 -17.45
C GLY A 57 -12.86 -1.92 -17.91
N ALA A 58 -11.96 -2.17 -18.88
CA ALA A 58 -11.33 -1.27 -19.87
C ALA A 58 -10.76 0.12 -19.47
N ALA A 59 -11.05 0.67 -18.29
CA ALA A 59 -10.53 1.94 -17.81
C ALA A 59 -9.36 1.66 -16.86
N TRP A 60 -8.22 1.33 -17.46
CA TRP A 60 -6.94 1.17 -16.75
C TRP A 60 -6.46 2.54 -16.27
N ARG A 61 -6.97 2.99 -15.12
CA ARG A 61 -6.61 4.30 -14.57
C ARG A 61 -5.24 4.20 -13.92
N TRP A 62 -4.26 4.89 -14.49
CA TRP A 62 -2.90 4.99 -13.98
C TRP A 62 -2.85 5.34 -12.48
N THR A 63 -3.81 6.14 -12.00
CA THR A 63 -3.96 6.52 -10.60
C THR A 63 -4.24 5.32 -9.69
N GLU A 64 -5.14 4.41 -10.09
CA GLU A 64 -5.47 3.22 -9.29
C GLU A 64 -4.27 2.27 -9.18
N LEU A 65 -3.56 2.04 -10.29
CA LEU A 65 -2.33 1.24 -10.26
C LEU A 65 -1.23 1.87 -9.39
N ALA A 66 -1.08 3.19 -9.47
CA ALA A 66 -0.12 3.91 -8.62
C ALA A 66 -0.47 3.73 -7.14
N ALA A 67 -1.75 3.77 -6.76
CA ALA A 67 -2.18 3.50 -5.38
C ALA A 67 -1.85 2.06 -4.94
N GLY A 68 -2.19 1.06 -5.77
CA GLY A 68 -1.95 -0.35 -5.45
C GLY A 68 -0.46 -0.71 -5.36
N SER A 69 0.33 -0.26 -6.33
CA SER A 69 1.79 -0.46 -6.34
C SER A 69 2.49 0.30 -5.22
N GLY A 70 2.08 1.53 -4.93
CA GLY A 70 2.58 2.32 -3.81
C GLY A 70 2.30 1.67 -2.46
N ALA A 71 1.08 1.18 -2.24
CA ALA A 71 0.72 0.45 -1.03
C ALA A 71 1.53 -0.85 -0.85
N LEU A 72 1.77 -1.59 -1.94
CA LEU A 72 2.59 -2.81 -1.90
C LEU A 72 4.04 -2.51 -1.52
N LEU A 73 4.65 -1.49 -2.13
CA LEU A 73 6.02 -1.08 -1.81
C LEU A 73 6.14 -0.57 -0.37
N PHE A 74 5.11 0.12 0.13
CA PHE A 74 5.06 0.57 1.52
C PHE A 74 5.11 -0.63 2.48
N ILE A 75 4.24 -1.62 2.26
CA ILE A 75 4.20 -2.87 3.05
C ILE A 75 5.56 -3.59 3.02
N ILE A 76 6.21 -3.67 1.85
CA ILE A 76 7.53 -4.31 1.71
C ILE A 76 8.60 -3.54 2.49
N SER A 77 8.57 -2.20 2.45
CA SER A 77 9.49 -1.36 3.21
C SER A 77 9.35 -1.60 4.72
N ASP A 78 8.11 -1.59 5.24
CA ASP A 78 7.82 -1.85 6.65
C ASP A 78 8.18 -3.27 7.10
N LEU A 79 7.92 -4.27 6.25
CA LEU A 79 8.33 -5.65 6.53
C LEU A 79 9.86 -5.74 6.63
N THR A 80 10.60 -5.04 5.76
CA THR A 80 12.06 -5.00 5.80
C THR A 80 12.57 -4.35 7.09
N ILE A 81 11.92 -3.27 7.55
CA ILE A 81 12.21 -2.65 8.86
C ILE A 81 12.01 -3.66 10.00
N ALA A 82 10.87 -4.36 9.99
CA ALA A 82 10.53 -5.33 11.04
C ALA A 82 11.50 -6.51 11.07
N LEU A 83 11.81 -7.10 9.92
CA LEU A 83 12.78 -8.19 9.81
C LEU A 83 14.18 -7.76 10.28
N ASN A 84 14.65 -6.58 9.84
CA ASN A 84 15.95 -6.03 10.23
C ASN A 84 16.06 -5.77 11.73
N LYS A 85 14.95 -5.44 12.39
CA LYS A 85 14.92 -5.09 13.82
C LYS A 85 14.71 -6.28 14.74
N PHE A 86 13.88 -7.26 14.33
CA PHE A 86 13.41 -8.32 15.22
C PHE A 86 13.87 -9.73 14.85
N CYS A 87 14.27 -9.99 13.59
CA CYS A 87 14.64 -11.33 13.14
C CYS A 87 16.14 -11.46 12.82
N PHE A 88 16.63 -10.70 11.85
CA PHE A 88 18.01 -10.80 11.40
C PHE A 88 18.48 -9.49 10.76
N PRO A 89 19.76 -9.12 10.91
CA PRO A 89 20.29 -7.91 10.26
C PRO A 89 20.24 -8.07 8.74
N VAL A 90 19.55 -7.15 8.06
CA VAL A 90 19.45 -7.14 6.60
C VAL A 90 20.63 -6.34 6.03
N PRO A 91 21.45 -6.91 5.13
CA PRO A 91 22.55 -6.17 4.50
C PRO A 91 21.99 -5.01 3.67
N TYR A 92 22.63 -3.84 3.73
CA TYR A 92 22.18 -2.61 3.06
C TYR A 92 20.73 -2.20 3.39
N SER A 93 20.22 -2.58 4.58
CA SER A 93 18.84 -2.33 5.01
C SER A 93 18.40 -0.89 4.80
N ARG A 94 19.22 0.09 5.18
CA ARG A 94 18.89 1.51 5.02
C ARG A 94 18.62 1.89 3.57
N ALA A 95 19.43 1.43 2.63
CA ALA A 95 19.25 1.75 1.21
C ALA A 95 17.98 1.11 0.65
N LEU A 96 17.72 -0.16 0.99
CA LEU A 96 16.53 -0.90 0.56
C LEU A 96 15.25 -0.31 1.15
N ILE A 97 15.25 0.00 2.45
CA ILE A 97 14.11 0.60 3.14
C ILE A 97 13.80 1.97 2.53
N MET A 98 14.80 2.85 2.40
CA MET A 98 14.56 4.21 1.92
C MET A 98 14.16 4.25 0.44
N SER A 99 14.73 3.38 -0.41
CA SER A 99 14.37 3.33 -1.84
C SER A 99 12.93 2.85 -2.04
N THR A 100 12.53 1.77 -1.35
CA THR A 100 11.15 1.26 -1.38
C THR A 100 10.17 2.25 -0.76
N TYR A 101 10.56 2.90 0.33
CA TYR A 101 9.74 3.90 1.03
C TYR A 101 9.46 5.12 0.15
N TYR A 102 10.48 5.73 -0.44
CA TYR A 102 10.28 6.90 -1.29
C TYR A 102 9.53 6.56 -2.58
N ALA A 103 9.81 5.40 -3.18
CA ALA A 103 9.04 4.92 -4.32
C ALA A 103 7.55 4.72 -3.96
N ALA A 104 7.27 4.16 -2.78
CA ALA A 104 5.92 3.99 -2.28
C ALA A 104 5.20 5.33 -2.12
N GLN A 105 5.84 6.29 -1.44
CA GLN A 105 5.27 7.62 -1.22
C GLN A 105 4.99 8.35 -2.53
N MET A 106 5.91 8.26 -3.50
CA MET A 106 5.74 8.88 -4.82
C MET A 106 4.55 8.28 -5.57
N LEU A 107 4.38 6.96 -5.54
CA LEU A 107 3.27 6.28 -6.21
C LEU A 107 1.93 6.55 -5.53
N ILE A 108 1.90 6.60 -4.20
CA ILE A 108 0.72 7.02 -3.44
C ILE A 108 0.37 8.48 -3.77
N ALA A 109 1.36 9.38 -3.85
CA ALA A 109 1.12 10.77 -4.23
C ALA A 109 0.59 10.89 -5.67
N LEU A 110 1.21 10.17 -6.62
CA LEU A 110 0.79 10.15 -8.02
C LEU A 110 -0.63 9.58 -8.18
N SER A 111 -1.03 8.65 -7.32
CA SER A 111 -2.39 8.11 -7.32
C SER A 111 -3.47 9.16 -7.02
N ALA A 112 -3.12 10.23 -6.30
CA ALA A 112 -4.02 11.32 -5.99
C ALA A 112 -4.04 12.41 -7.07
N VAL A 113 -3.08 12.37 -8.01
CA VAL A 113 -3.02 13.32 -9.13
C VAL A 113 -3.89 12.79 -10.26
N GLU A 114 -5.17 13.16 -10.23
CA GLU A 114 -6.06 12.97 -11.36
C GLU A 114 -5.66 13.94 -12.48
N SER A 115 -5.57 13.45 -13.72
CA SER A 115 -5.52 14.29 -14.92
C SER A 115 -6.75 15.18 -14.91
N ARG A 116 -6.60 16.43 -14.47
CA ARG A 116 -7.58 17.47 -14.74
C ARG A 116 -7.61 17.61 -16.26
N GLU A 117 -8.53 16.93 -16.93
CA GLU A 117 -9.01 17.36 -18.24
C GLU A 117 -9.35 18.84 -18.06
N PRO A 118 -8.60 19.77 -18.67
CA PRO A 118 -8.83 21.16 -18.46
C PRO A 118 -10.25 21.48 -18.93
N VAL A 119 -10.93 22.34 -18.19
CA VAL A 119 -12.29 22.85 -18.43
C VAL A 119 -12.37 23.68 -19.74
N GLU A 120 -11.45 23.48 -20.67
CA GLU A 120 -11.30 24.18 -21.96
C GLU A 120 -12.44 23.83 -22.92
N ASP A 121 -12.88 22.56 -22.97
CA ASP A 121 -13.99 22.14 -23.87
C ASP A 121 -15.34 22.74 -23.47
N TYR A 122 -15.55 23.04 -22.19
CA TYR A 122 -16.77 23.71 -21.71
C TYR A 122 -16.84 25.18 -22.17
N ARG A 123 -15.69 25.84 -22.35
CA ARG A 123 -15.63 27.23 -22.83
C ARG A 123 -15.82 27.32 -24.34
N LEU A 124 -15.32 26.34 -25.10
CA LEU A 124 -15.45 26.31 -26.57
C LEU A 124 -16.87 25.95 -27.03
N SER A 125 -17.58 25.06 -26.31
CA SER A 125 -18.98 24.73 -26.64
C SER A 125 -19.97 25.87 -26.37
N LYS A 126 -19.62 26.87 -25.54
CA LYS A 126 -20.50 28.01 -25.23
C LYS A 126 -20.16 29.26 -26.06
N ALA A 127 -19.11 29.20 -26.87
CA ALA A 127 -18.63 30.29 -27.72
C ALA A 127 -19.04 30.13 -29.21
N ASN A 128 -19.77 29.05 -29.54
CA ASN A 128 -20.38 28.77 -30.84
C ASN A 128 -21.91 28.69 -30.66
#